data_AF-A0A934X574-F1
#
_entry.id   AF-A0A934X574-F1
#
_cell.length_a   1.000
_cell.length_b   1.000
_cell.length_c   1.000
_cell.angle_alpha   90.00
_cell.angle_beta   90.00
_cell.angle_gamma   90.00
#
_symmetry.space_group_name_H-M   'P 1'
#
loop_
_entity.id
_entity.type
_entity.pdbx_description
1 polymer ?
#
loop_
_entity_poly.entity_id
_entity_poly.type
_entity_poly.pdbx_seq_one_letter_code
_entity_poly.pdbx_strand_id
1 'polypeptide(L)'
;MSVRPDYPQVKANHERAQQLITQQWGSLYQFALPIYGVRLRTGVTVDEVVWSIQALASWDMREEHIRLSPPRYADPIDGADRPHCSRASMIYLAGAVENLDGSLLSLEDLYRRTPVAVPGWPVG
;
A
#
# COMPACT_ATOMS: atom_id res chain seq x y z
N MET A 1 26.25 11.63 6.76
CA MET A 1 26.76 10.25 6.77
C MET A 1 26.03 9.48 5.70
N SER A 2 26.73 9.03 4.66
CA SER A 2 26.14 8.19 3.61
C SER A 2 26.02 6.76 4.17
N VAL A 3 24.79 6.30 4.40
CA VAL A 3 24.51 4.90 4.76
C VAL A 3 24.85 4.08 3.52
N ARG A 4 25.97 3.35 3.53
CA ARG A 4 26.31 2.47 2.40
C ARG A 4 25.31 1.31 2.38
N PRO A 5 24.52 1.14 1.30
CA PRO A 5 23.51 0.07 1.22
C PRO A 5 24.11 -1.33 1.38
N ASP A 6 25.38 -1.49 1.02
CA ASP A 6 26.05 -2.78 0.93
C ASP A 6 26.77 -3.20 2.22
N TYR A 7 26.69 -2.39 3.28
CA TYR A 7 27.31 -2.75 4.56
C TYR A 7 26.58 -3.97 5.17
N PRO A 8 27.28 -5.04 5.58
CA PRO A 8 26.64 -6.31 5.94
C PRO A 8 25.53 -6.20 6.99
N GLN A 9 25.70 -5.33 7.99
CA GLN A 9 24.70 -5.11 9.04
C GLN A 9 23.46 -4.35 8.53
N VAL A 10 23.64 -3.41 7.60
CA VAL A 10 22.52 -2.70 6.97
C VAL A 10 21.71 -3.67 6.12
N LYS A 11 22.39 -4.52 5.35
CA LYS A 11 21.74 -5.56 4.54
C LYS A 11 20.97 -6.56 5.39
N ALA A 12 21.59 -7.12 6.44
CA ALA A 12 20.93 -8.06 7.34
C ALA A 12 19.72 -7.46 8.06
N ASN A 13 19.79 -6.17 8.42
CA ASN A 13 18.65 -5.47 9.02
C ASN A 13 17.54 -5.20 8.00
N HIS A 14 17.88 -4.89 6.76
CA HIS A 14 16.91 -4.74 5.67
C HIS A 14 16.17 -6.05 5.40
N GLU A 15 16.90 -7.16 5.25
CA GLU A 15 16.33 -8.50 5.06
C GLU A 15 15.41 -8.90 6.23
N ARG A 16 15.82 -8.60 7.48
CA ARG A 16 14.98 -8.85 8.66
C ARG A 16 13.71 -7.98 8.67
N ALA A 17 13.82 -6.72 8.26
CA ALA A 17 12.66 -5.83 8.14
C ALA A 17 11.67 -6.33 7.08
N GLN A 18 12.15 -6.78 5.91
CA GLN A 18 11.32 -7.38 4.86
C GLN A 18 10.59 -8.64 5.36
N GLN A 19 11.27 -9.50 6.11
CA GLN A 19 10.65 -10.69 6.71
C GLN A 19 9.53 -10.32 7.68
N LEU A 20 9.75 -9.33 8.54
CA LEU A 20 8.74 -8.87 9.50
C LEU A 20 7.53 -8.23 8.80
N ILE A 21 7.77 -7.42 7.77
CA ILE A 21 6.71 -6.81 6.95
C ILE A 21 5.88 -7.91 6.28
N THR A 22 6.54 -8.88 5.66
CA THR A 22 5.86 -10.02 5.01
C THR A 22 5.05 -10.84 6.02
N GLN A 23 5.58 -11.08 7.23
CA GLN A 23 4.84 -11.80 8.28
C GLN A 23 3.63 -11.01 8.78
N GLN A 24 3.76 -9.70 8.95
CA GLN A 24 2.71 -8.86 9.52
C GLN A 24 1.59 -8.55 8.51
N TRP A 25 1.95 -8.29 7.26
CA TRP A 25 1.03 -7.81 6.23
C TRP A 25 0.74 -8.84 5.13
N GLY A 26 1.59 -9.85 4.97
CA GLY A 26 1.46 -10.85 3.90
C GLY A 26 0.12 -11.58 3.95
N SER A 27 -0.31 -12.03 5.13
CA SER A 27 -1.61 -12.66 5.31
C SER A 27 -2.76 -11.71 4.98
N LEU A 28 -2.69 -10.45 5.44
CA LEU A 28 -3.70 -9.43 5.13
C LEU A 28 -3.86 -9.25 3.61
N TYR A 29 -2.77 -9.10 2.86
CA TYR A 29 -2.83 -8.95 1.40
C TYR A 29 -3.30 -10.22 0.69
N GLN A 30 -2.88 -11.40 1.17
CA GLN A 30 -3.36 -12.69 0.64
C GLN A 30 -4.87 -12.85 0.79
N PHE A 31 -5.47 -12.35 1.87
CA PHE A 31 -6.91 -12.41 2.08
C PHE A 31 -7.65 -11.24 1.43
N ALA A 32 -7.10 -10.03 1.46
CA ALA A 32 -7.77 -8.84 0.97
C ALA A 32 -7.87 -8.80 -0.56
N LEU A 33 -6.78 -9.11 -1.29
CA LEU A 33 -6.78 -8.98 -2.76
C LEU A 33 -7.89 -9.83 -3.43
N PRO A 34 -8.09 -11.12 -3.06
CA PRO A 34 -9.19 -11.92 -3.59
C PRO A 34 -10.59 -11.37 -3.23
N ILE A 35 -10.76 -10.79 -2.03
CA ILE A 35 -12.03 -10.16 -1.62
C ILE A 35 -12.40 -9.01 -2.57
N TYR A 36 -11.42 -8.32 -3.15
CA TYR A 36 -11.67 -7.28 -4.14
C TYR A 36 -11.57 -7.78 -5.59
N GLY A 37 -11.40 -9.09 -5.81
CA GLY A 37 -11.28 -9.69 -7.14
C GLY A 37 -10.03 -9.26 -7.90
N VAL A 38 -8.95 -8.96 -7.18
CA VAL A 38 -7.65 -8.56 -7.76
C VAL A 38 -6.55 -9.52 -7.34
N ARG A 39 -5.45 -9.49 -8.06
CA ARG A 39 -4.20 -10.17 -7.69
C ARG A 39 -3.01 -9.25 -7.95
N LEU A 40 -1.86 -9.55 -7.35
CA LEU A 40 -0.61 -8.91 -7.73
C LEU A 40 -0.23 -9.27 -9.16
N ARG A 41 0.32 -8.30 -9.89
CA ARG A 41 0.89 -8.54 -11.22
C ARG A 41 2.10 -9.46 -11.12
N THR A 42 2.37 -10.20 -12.19
CA THR A 42 3.56 -11.06 -12.29
C THR A 42 4.83 -10.26 -12.04
N GLY A 43 5.67 -10.75 -11.13
CA GLY A 43 6.94 -10.10 -10.74
C GLY A 43 6.82 -9.04 -9.66
N VAL A 44 5.60 -8.70 -9.20
CA VAL A 44 5.38 -7.80 -8.07
C VAL A 44 5.18 -8.61 -6.79
N THR A 45 5.86 -8.20 -5.73
CA THR A 45 5.78 -8.83 -4.41
C THR A 45 4.98 -7.98 -3.41
N VAL A 46 4.40 -8.62 -2.38
CA VAL A 46 3.71 -7.90 -1.30
C VAL A 46 4.66 -6.94 -0.58
N ASP A 47 5.92 -7.33 -0.41
CA ASP A 47 6.95 -6.53 0.25
C ASP A 47 7.16 -5.18 -0.47
N GLU A 48 7.32 -5.20 -1.79
CA GLU A 48 7.51 -3.98 -2.60
C GLU A 48 6.31 -3.04 -2.51
N VAL A 49 5.09 -3.58 -2.49
CA VAL A 49 3.86 -2.79 -2.36
C VAL A 49 3.78 -2.14 -0.98
N VAL A 50 3.98 -2.92 0.09
CA VAL A 50 3.91 -2.41 1.46
C VAL A 50 5.01 -1.38 1.72
N TRP A 51 6.23 -1.69 1.31
CA TRP A 51 7.37 -0.78 1.44
C TRP A 51 7.11 0.56 0.72
N SER A 52 6.56 0.51 -0.50
CA SER A 52 6.24 1.71 -1.27
C SER A 52 5.18 2.58 -0.57
N ILE A 53 4.13 1.96 -0.03
CA ILE A 53 3.09 2.67 0.74
C ILE A 53 3.67 3.28 2.03
N GLN A 54 4.52 2.54 2.75
CA GLN A 54 5.19 3.05 3.95
C GLN A 54 6.14 4.21 3.65
N ALA A 55 6.88 4.14 2.54
CA ALA A 55 7.77 5.21 2.10
C ALA A 55 6.99 6.50 1.80
N LEU A 56 5.84 6.38 1.11
CA LEU A 56 4.94 7.51 0.84
C LEU A 56 4.33 8.09 2.12
N ALA A 57 3.83 7.24 3.02
CA ALA A 57 3.28 7.68 4.30
C ALA A 57 4.33 8.38 5.18
N SER A 58 5.56 7.88 5.20
CA SER A 58 6.68 8.49 5.92
C SER A 58 7.05 9.87 5.36
N TRP A 59 6.91 10.04 4.04
CA TRP A 59 7.11 11.34 3.39
C TRP A 59 6.02 12.34 3.80
N ASP A 60 4.75 11.92 3.82
CA ASP A 60 3.62 12.74 4.28
C ASP A 60 3.83 13.23 5.72
N MET A 61 4.14 12.29 6.62
CA MET A 61 4.40 12.59 8.04
C MET A 61 5.60 13.53 8.21
N ARG A 62 6.64 13.36 7.39
CA ARG A 62 7.80 14.25 7.40
C ARG A 62 7.44 15.66 6.92
N GLU A 63 6.69 15.79 5.84
CA GLU A 63 6.23 17.10 5.35
C GLU A 63 5.37 17.80 6.40
N GLU A 64 4.45 17.08 7.05
CA GLU A 64 3.60 17.61 8.12
C GLU A 64 4.43 18.09 9.32
N HIS A 65 5.42 17.29 9.75
CA HIS A 65 6.37 17.66 10.82
C HIS A 65 7.20 18.91 10.46
N ILE A 66 7.62 19.07 9.21
CA ILE A 66 8.38 20.24 8.75
C ILE A 66 7.49 21.48 8.68
N ARG A 67 6.19 21.32 8.38
CA ARG A 67 5.26 22.43 8.16
C ARG A 67 4.83 23.17 9.43
N LEU A 68 5.24 22.74 10.64
CA LEU A 68 4.89 23.34 11.93
C LEU A 68 3.38 23.63 12.07
N SER A 69 2.54 22.86 11.38
CA SER A 69 1.09 23.06 11.39
C SER A 69 0.46 22.04 12.32
N PRO A 70 -0.52 22.43 13.16
CA PRO A 70 -1.23 21.47 14.01
C PRO A 70 -1.91 20.40 13.12
N PRO A 71 -2.03 19.15 13.60
CA PRO A 71 -2.54 18.05 12.80
C PRO A 71 -3.95 18.39 12.32
N ARG A 72 -4.12 18.57 11.01
CA ARG A 72 -5.43 18.69 10.40
C ARG A 72 -5.95 17.28 10.18
N TYR A 73 -6.59 16.71 11.20
CA TYR A 73 -7.52 15.61 10.98
C TYR A 73 -8.69 16.15 10.16
N ALA A 74 -8.57 16.10 8.83
CA ALA A 74 -9.70 16.35 7.95
C ALA A 74 -10.62 15.12 8.01
N ASP A 75 -11.90 15.36 8.33
CA ASP A 75 -12.95 14.34 8.31
C ASP A 75 -13.02 13.67 6.92
N PRO A 76 -12.86 12.33 6.82
CA PRO A 76 -12.80 11.67 5.54
C PRO A 76 -14.21 11.24 5.11
N ILE A 77 -15.00 12.17 4.57
CA ILE A 77 -16.32 11.80 4.00
C ILE A 77 -16.30 11.77 2.47
N ASP A 78 -15.55 12.65 1.78
CA ASP A 78 -15.75 12.81 0.32
C ASP A 78 -14.58 12.40 -0.59
N GLY A 79 -13.46 11.91 -0.06
CA GLY A 79 -12.40 11.26 -0.85
C GLY A 79 -11.70 12.11 -1.95
N ALA A 80 -12.19 13.33 -2.23
CA ALA A 80 -11.68 14.25 -3.23
C ALA A 80 -10.52 15.11 -2.69
N ASP A 81 -10.52 15.41 -1.39
CA ASP A 81 -9.45 16.12 -0.66
C ASP A 81 -8.44 15.16 -0.02
N ARG A 82 -8.14 14.03 -0.69
CA ARG A 82 -7.15 13.08 -0.16
C ARG A 82 -5.75 13.73 -0.19
N PRO A 83 -4.96 13.65 0.91
CA PRO A 83 -3.56 14.07 0.90
C PRO A 83 -2.82 13.37 -0.26
N HIS A 84 -1.89 14.08 -0.89
CA HIS A 84 -1.17 13.63 -2.08
C HIS A 84 -0.65 12.19 -1.95
N CYS A 85 -0.29 11.79 -0.73
CA CYS A 85 0.19 10.46 -0.38
C CYS A 85 -0.87 9.36 -0.50
N SER A 86 -2.13 9.58 -0.12
CA SER A 86 -3.19 8.57 -0.34
C SER A 86 -3.46 8.36 -1.83
N ARG A 87 -3.45 9.44 -2.64
CA ARG A 87 -3.60 9.32 -4.10
C ARG A 87 -2.38 8.62 -4.72
N ALA A 88 -1.17 8.97 -4.29
CA ALA A 88 0.06 8.31 -4.74
C ALA A 88 0.07 6.82 -4.39
N SER A 89 -0.32 6.45 -3.17
CA SER A 89 -0.47 5.05 -2.77
C SER A 89 -1.46 4.30 -3.66
N MET A 90 -2.56 4.94 -4.08
CA MET A 90 -3.48 4.31 -5.02
C MET A 90 -2.90 4.15 -6.43
N ILE A 91 -2.08 5.10 -6.89
CA ILE A 91 -1.35 4.99 -8.16
C ILE A 91 -0.40 3.79 -8.13
N TYR A 92 0.39 3.67 -7.05
CA TYR A 92 1.28 2.53 -6.87
C TYR A 92 0.51 1.21 -6.81
N LEU A 93 -0.61 1.17 -6.08
CA LEU A 93 -1.42 -0.04 -6.00
C LEU A 93 -2.02 -0.41 -7.36
N ALA A 94 -2.55 0.54 -8.13
CA ALA A 94 -3.07 0.30 -9.48
C ALA A 94 -1.99 -0.23 -10.44
N GLY A 95 -0.74 0.23 -10.28
CA GLY A 95 0.39 -0.30 -11.04
C GLY A 95 0.81 -1.71 -10.62
N ALA A 96 0.53 -2.10 -9.38
CA ALA A 96 0.94 -3.35 -8.74
C ALA A 96 -0.08 -4.48 -8.85
N VAL A 97 -1.36 -4.16 -9.04
CA VAL A 97 -2.46 -5.14 -9.10
C VAL A 97 -3.11 -5.20 -10.47
N GLU A 98 -3.70 -6.35 -10.77
CA GLU A 98 -4.51 -6.61 -11.96
C GLU A 98 -5.76 -7.38 -11.56
N ASN A 99 -6.74 -7.41 -12.46
CA ASN A 99 -7.89 -8.29 -12.32
C ASN A 99 -7.47 -9.77 -12.33
N LEU A 100 -8.34 -10.66 -11.84
CA LEU A 100 -8.07 -12.11 -11.87
C LEU A 100 -7.87 -12.66 -13.28
N ASP A 101 -8.43 -12.01 -14.30
CA ASP A 101 -8.26 -12.34 -15.72
C ASP A 101 -6.97 -11.77 -16.34
N GLY A 102 -6.18 -11.02 -15.56
CA GLY A 102 -4.93 -10.38 -16.00
C GLY A 102 -5.09 -9.02 -16.66
N SER A 103 -6.30 -8.48 -16.74
CA SER A 103 -6.51 -7.12 -17.27
C SER A 103 -6.03 -6.05 -16.28
N LEU A 104 -5.43 -4.98 -16.83
CA LEU A 104 -4.95 -3.84 -16.05
C LEU A 104 -6.12 -3.01 -15.51
N LEU A 105 -5.91 -2.39 -14.35
CA LEU A 105 -6.90 -1.57 -13.69
C LEU A 105 -6.59 -0.09 -13.86
N SER A 106 -7.62 0.69 -14.17
CA SER A 106 -7.52 2.14 -14.03
C SER A 106 -7.62 2.54 -12.55
N LEU A 107 -7.20 3.77 -12.24
CA LEU A 107 -7.37 4.31 -10.90
C LEU A 107 -8.85 4.39 -10.50
N GLU A 108 -9.72 4.75 -11.44
CA GLU A 108 -11.16 4.88 -11.21
C GLU A 108 -11.80 3.53 -10.87
N ASP A 109 -11.40 2.46 -11.55
CA ASP A 109 -11.85 1.09 -11.25
C ASP A 109 -11.45 0.67 -9.83
N LEU A 110 -10.24 1.05 -9.41
CA LEU A 110 -9.71 0.72 -8.10
C LEU A 110 -10.41 1.53 -6.99
N TYR A 111 -10.74 2.81 -7.23
CA TYR A 111 -11.46 3.65 -6.27
C TYR A 111 -12.91 3.22 -6.07
N ARG A 112 -13.57 2.74 -7.13
CA ARG A 112 -14.97 2.28 -7.07
C ARG A 112 -15.10 0.81 -6.71
N ARG A 113 -13.98 0.12 -6.50
CA ARG A 113 -13.94 -1.32 -6.23
C ARG A 113 -14.67 -1.63 -4.93
N THR A 114 -15.73 -2.41 -5.03
CA THR A 114 -16.39 -2.99 -3.85
C THR A 114 -15.88 -4.42 -3.62
N PRO A 115 -15.94 -4.93 -2.38
CA PRO A 115 -15.74 -6.35 -2.12
C PRO A 115 -16.64 -7.18 -3.05
N VAL A 116 -16.08 -8.14 -3.76
CA VAL A 116 -16.87 -9.19 -4.40
C VAL A 116 -17.41 -10.09 -3.29
N ALA A 117 -18.67 -10.53 -3.41
CA ALA A 117 -19.28 -11.40 -2.42
C ALA A 117 -18.44 -12.66 -2.25
N VAL A 118 -17.73 -12.77 -1.12
CA VAL A 118 -16.95 -13.96 -0.78
C VAL A 118 -17.86 -14.89 0.00
N PRO A 119 -18.03 -16.15 -0.44
CA PRO A 119 -18.81 -17.14 0.31
C PRO A 119 -18.28 -17.26 1.75
N GLY A 120 -19.11 -16.96 2.75
CA GLY A 120 -18.77 -17.06 4.17
C GLY A 120 -18.37 -15.76 4.89
N TRP A 121 -18.39 -14.61 4.21
CA TRP A 121 -18.12 -13.32 4.86
C TRP A 121 -19.44 -12.61 5.25
N PRO A 122 -19.64 -12.21 6.52
CA PRO A 122 -20.83 -11.44 6.90
C PRO A 122 -20.76 -10.06 6.24
N VAL A 123 -21.73 -9.76 5.40
CA VAL A 123 -21.98 -8.40 4.92
C VAL A 123 -22.71 -7.70 6.07
N GLY A 124 -22.02 -6.78 6.74
CA GLY A 124 -22.60 -5.91 7.78
C GLY A 124 -23.42 -4.79 7.19
#